data_AF-A0AAV0P3P6-F1
#
_entry.id   AF-A0AAV0P3P6-F1
#
_cell.length_a   1.000
_cell.length_b   1.000
_cell.length_c   1.000
_cell.angle_alpha   90.00
_cell.angle_beta   90.00
_cell.angle_gamma   90.00
#
_symmetry.space_group_name_H-M   'P 1'
#
loop_
_entity.id
_entity.type
_entity.pdbx_description
1 polymer ?
#
loop_
_entity_poly.entity_id
_entity_poly.type
_entity_poly.pdbx_seq_one_letter_code
_entity_poly.pdbx_strand_id
1 'polypeptide(L)'
;MMLPFVSGFSENMAMMSPVDIFNEFKTEKGEFKEELASDVEGILSLYEASYLRKQGESVLDEAIHFTKSHLEAKVVDVESLLSERLAHALERPLRKGMEILEHLFFISIYERMSGHHATLLRLAKLSFNVLQYMYQGELRALTEYWIDLDFARRLHYGRDKLVEAYIWGVGSLWEPKFALARTSITKIAALGTFLDDTTAIERCIFTLSCDS
;
A
#
# COMPACT_ATOMS: atom_id res chain seq x y z
N MET A 1 0.06 5.40 43.97
CA MET A 1 -0.40 6.60 44.67
C MET A 1 -1.75 6.96 44.09
N MET A 2 -2.83 6.60 44.78
CA MET A 2 -4.18 7.12 44.50
C MET A 2 -4.21 8.60 44.83
N LEU A 3 -4.99 9.40 44.08
CA LEU A 3 -6.18 10.10 44.59
C LEU A 3 -7.03 10.62 43.39
N PRO A 4 -8.34 10.90 43.61
CA PRO A 4 -9.46 10.72 42.68
C PRO A 4 -10.17 12.08 42.37
N PHE A 5 -11.45 12.03 41.99
CA PHE A 5 -12.38 13.12 41.59
C PHE A 5 -12.30 13.45 40.07
N VAL A 6 -13.35 13.33 39.25
CA VAL A 6 -14.75 13.74 39.44
C VAL A 6 -15.72 12.72 38.80
N SER A 7 -16.73 12.35 39.59
CA SER A 7 -17.96 11.67 39.18
C SER A 7 -18.81 12.55 38.26
N GLY A 8 -19.15 12.04 37.07
CA GLY A 8 -20.05 12.71 36.14
C GLY A 8 -20.03 12.21 34.70
N PHE A 9 -19.40 11.07 34.41
CA PHE A 9 -19.45 10.46 33.09
C PHE A 9 -20.61 9.47 33.01
N SER A 10 -21.63 9.84 32.24
CA SER A 10 -22.78 9.03 31.88
C SER A 10 -22.37 7.60 31.47
N GLU A 11 -23.05 6.61 32.05
CA GLU A 11 -22.90 5.16 31.80
C GLU A 11 -23.25 4.70 30.37
N ASN A 12 -23.38 5.62 29.39
CA ASN A 12 -23.67 5.28 28.00
C ASN A 12 -22.42 5.16 27.10
N MET A 13 -21.22 5.38 27.64
CA MET A 13 -19.97 5.40 26.85
C MET A 13 -19.21 4.06 26.88
N ALA A 14 -19.94 2.94 26.87
CA ALA A 14 -19.35 1.61 26.88
C ALA A 14 -19.61 0.79 25.60
N MET A 15 -20.23 1.37 24.57
CA MET A 15 -20.54 0.62 23.34
C MET A 15 -20.67 1.47 22.07
N MET A 16 -19.84 2.50 21.88
CA MET A 16 -19.67 3.06 20.53
C MET A 16 -18.59 2.27 19.82
N SER A 17 -18.93 1.71 18.66
CA SER A 17 -17.93 1.26 17.69
C SER A 17 -17.01 2.46 17.39
N PRO A 18 -15.69 2.28 17.23
CA PRO A 18 -14.80 3.38 16.82
C PRO A 18 -15.27 4.11 15.55
N VAL A 19 -16.11 3.45 14.75
CA VAL A 19 -16.70 3.96 13.51
C VAL A 19 -17.89 4.89 13.75
N ASP A 20 -18.53 4.83 14.92
CA ASP A 20 -19.66 5.69 15.26
C ASP A 20 -19.26 7.16 15.42
N ILE A 21 -17.96 7.44 15.62
CA ILE A 21 -17.40 8.81 15.60
C ILE A 21 -17.70 9.52 14.27
N PHE A 22 -17.84 8.76 13.17
CA PHE A 22 -18.12 9.34 11.86
C PHE A 22 -19.57 9.83 11.70
N ASN A 23 -20.48 9.40 12.58
CA ASN A 23 -21.87 9.85 12.56
C ASN A 23 -22.02 11.32 12.97
N GLU A 24 -21.07 11.90 13.70
CA GLU A 24 -21.07 13.33 14.05
C GLU A 24 -20.90 14.25 12.82
N PHE A 25 -20.31 13.71 11.75
CA PHE A 25 -20.10 14.38 10.47
C PHE A 25 -21.27 14.22 9.50
N LYS A 26 -22.36 13.57 9.95
CA LYS A 26 -23.57 13.38 9.16
C LYS A 26 -24.67 14.38 9.54
N THR A 27 -25.55 14.62 8.58
CA THR A 27 -26.80 15.37 8.74
C THR A 27 -27.85 14.49 9.41
N GLU A 28 -28.96 15.09 9.84
CA GLU A 28 -30.12 14.36 10.39
C GLU A 28 -30.72 13.35 9.39
N LYS A 29 -30.46 13.53 8.09
CA LYS A 29 -30.87 12.62 7.01
C LYS A 29 -29.94 11.41 6.86
N GLY A 30 -28.81 11.37 7.58
CA GLY A 30 -27.82 10.30 7.53
C GLY A 30 -26.73 10.47 6.47
N GLU A 31 -26.72 11.59 5.74
CA GLU A 31 -25.73 11.91 4.69
C GLU A 31 -24.57 12.74 5.28
N PHE A 32 -23.36 12.61 4.74
CA PHE A 32 -22.22 13.45 5.15
C PHE A 32 -22.50 14.93 4.86
N LYS A 33 -22.08 15.81 5.79
CA LYS A 33 -22.27 17.26 5.67
C LYS A 33 -21.45 17.80 4.49
N GLU A 34 -22.13 18.42 3.51
CA GLU A 34 -21.49 19.08 2.36
C GLU A 34 -20.49 20.18 2.76
N GLU A 35 -20.63 20.77 3.95
CA GLU A 35 -19.67 21.75 4.48
C GLU A 35 -18.24 21.17 4.60
N LEU A 36 -18.13 19.86 4.83
CA LEU A 36 -16.85 19.13 4.86
C LEU A 36 -16.14 19.17 3.51
N ALA A 37 -16.90 19.33 2.42
CA ALA A 37 -16.36 19.42 1.07
C ALA A 37 -15.36 20.59 0.91
N SER A 38 -15.39 21.60 1.79
CA SER A 38 -14.46 22.72 1.78
C SER A 38 -13.05 22.34 2.27
N ASP A 39 -12.94 21.46 3.27
CA ASP A 39 -11.67 21.02 3.87
C ASP A 39 -11.04 19.86 3.08
N VAL A 40 -10.13 20.19 2.16
CA VAL A 40 -9.46 19.21 1.29
C VAL A 40 -8.68 18.16 2.10
N GLU A 41 -7.92 18.59 3.10
CA GLU A 41 -7.06 17.70 3.89
C GLU A 41 -7.90 16.81 4.81
N GLY A 42 -9.00 17.33 5.36
CA GLY A 42 -9.99 16.55 6.12
C GLY A 42 -10.64 15.47 5.26
N ILE A 43 -11.09 15.81 4.05
CA ILE A 43 -11.66 14.83 3.11
C ILE A 43 -10.63 13.77 2.71
N LEU A 44 -9.40 14.18 2.40
CA LEU A 44 -8.33 13.24 2.05
C LEU A 44 -8.04 12.28 3.21
N SER A 45 -8.00 12.80 4.45
CA SER A 45 -7.81 11.98 5.64
C SER A 45 -8.96 10.99 5.85
N LEU A 46 -10.20 11.43 5.64
CA LEU A 46 -11.38 10.56 5.70
C LEU A 46 -11.38 9.51 4.59
N TYR A 47 -10.96 9.88 3.38
CA TYR A 47 -10.80 8.96 2.25
C TYR A 47 -9.83 7.84 2.62
N GLU A 48 -8.64 8.16 3.10
CA GLU A 48 -7.66 7.15 3.51
C GLU A 48 -8.13 6.29 4.69
N ALA A 49 -8.75 6.91 5.70
CA ALA A 49 -9.31 6.19 6.84
C ALA A 49 -10.42 5.22 6.44
N SER A 50 -11.25 5.59 5.47
CA SER A 50 -12.37 4.77 5.00
C SER A 50 -11.92 3.45 4.32
N TYR A 51 -10.67 3.37 3.82
CA TYR A 51 -10.09 2.12 3.33
C TYR A 51 -9.65 1.14 4.43
N LEU A 52 -9.70 1.54 5.70
CA LEU A 52 -9.50 0.65 6.85
C LEU A 52 -10.79 -0.08 7.28
N ARG A 53 -11.91 0.17 6.58
CA ARG A 53 -13.22 -0.41 6.88
C ARG A 53 -13.21 -1.94 6.98
N LYS A 54 -14.07 -2.45 7.84
CA LYS A 54 -14.40 -3.88 7.99
C LYS A 54 -15.83 -4.15 7.51
N GLN A 55 -16.16 -5.43 7.36
CA GLN A 55 -17.50 -5.85 6.98
C GLN A 55 -18.52 -5.38 8.03
N GLY A 56 -19.60 -4.73 7.58
CA GLY A 56 -20.66 -4.20 8.44
C GLY A 56 -20.52 -2.72 8.80
N GLU A 57 -19.44 -2.05 8.39
CA GLU A 57 -19.19 -0.63 8.67
C GLU A 57 -19.68 0.26 7.50
N SER A 58 -21.00 0.29 7.25
CA SER A 58 -21.59 0.96 6.08
C SER A 58 -21.30 2.46 5.99
N VAL A 59 -21.10 3.14 7.13
CA VAL A 59 -20.74 4.56 7.14
C VAL A 59 -19.40 4.83 6.45
N LEU A 60 -18.45 3.89 6.51
CA LEU A 60 -17.18 4.02 5.78
C LEU A 60 -17.34 3.70 4.29
N ASP A 61 -18.31 2.86 3.92
CA ASP A 61 -18.67 2.65 2.51
C ASP A 61 -19.19 3.95 1.89
N GLU A 62 -20.09 4.63 2.61
CA GLU A 62 -20.61 5.93 2.23
C GLU A 62 -19.50 7.00 2.22
N ALA A 63 -18.57 6.96 3.18
CA ALA A 63 -17.43 7.88 3.24
C ALA A 63 -16.52 7.76 2.02
N ILE A 64 -16.25 6.54 1.52
CA ILE A 64 -15.48 6.36 0.28
C ILE A 64 -16.18 7.07 -0.89
N HIS A 65 -17.48 6.87 -1.04
CA HIS A 65 -18.24 7.46 -2.15
C HIS A 65 -18.27 8.99 -2.07
N PHE A 66 -18.57 9.54 -0.89
CA PHE A 66 -18.59 10.98 -0.63
C PHE A 66 -17.23 11.62 -0.86
N THR A 67 -16.19 11.10 -0.21
CA THR A 67 -14.86 11.71 -0.30
C THR A 67 -14.28 11.61 -1.71
N LYS A 68 -14.46 10.47 -2.39
CA LYS A 68 -13.96 10.28 -3.76
C LYS A 68 -14.54 11.30 -4.75
N SER A 69 -15.86 11.53 -4.73
CA SER A 69 -16.49 12.49 -5.65
C SER A 69 -15.99 13.92 -5.44
N HIS A 70 -15.83 14.34 -4.17
CA HIS A 70 -15.30 15.67 -3.85
C HIS A 70 -13.82 15.82 -4.17
N LEU A 71 -13.00 14.78 -3.97
CA LEU A 71 -11.58 14.82 -4.33
C LEU A 71 -11.39 14.87 -5.85
N GLU A 72 -12.11 14.06 -6.62
CA GLU A 72 -12.06 14.07 -8.09
C GLU A 72 -12.42 15.43 -8.68
N ALA A 73 -13.41 16.12 -8.10
CA ALA A 73 -13.80 17.47 -8.51
C ALA A 73 -12.69 18.52 -8.25
N LYS A 74 -11.78 18.26 -7.31
CA LYS A 74 -10.69 19.18 -6.92
C LYS A 74 -9.36 18.93 -7.63
N VAL A 75 -9.15 17.74 -8.21
CA VAL A 75 -7.92 17.39 -8.95
C VAL A 75 -7.77 18.20 -10.24
N VAL A 76 -8.84 18.82 -10.73
CA VAL A 76 -8.86 19.54 -12.02
C VAL A 76 -8.15 20.90 -11.96
N ASP A 77 -7.97 21.49 -10.77
CA ASP A 77 -7.40 22.81 -10.60
C ASP A 77 -6.04 22.77 -9.87
N VAL A 78 -4.99 23.22 -10.59
CA VAL A 78 -3.63 23.63 -10.13
C VAL A 78 -2.56 22.53 -10.03
N GLU A 79 -1.43 22.75 -10.72
CA GLU A 79 -0.11 22.10 -10.52
C GLU A 79 0.47 22.40 -9.13
N SER A 80 -0.16 21.86 -8.08
CA SER A 80 0.25 22.02 -6.70
C SER A 80 0.67 20.69 -6.10
N LEU A 81 1.50 20.74 -5.06
CA LEU A 81 1.87 19.56 -4.26
C LEU A 81 0.64 18.82 -3.71
N LEU A 82 -0.41 19.58 -3.40
CA LEU A 82 -1.68 19.03 -2.94
C LEU A 82 -2.36 18.23 -4.05
N SER A 83 -2.41 18.75 -5.28
CA SER A 83 -2.97 18.03 -6.43
C SER A 83 -2.23 16.72 -6.71
N GLU A 84 -0.89 16.70 -6.59
CA GLU A 84 -0.09 15.48 -6.75
C GLU A 84 -0.43 14.43 -5.68
N ARG A 85 -0.60 14.86 -4.41
CA ARG A 85 -1.05 13.98 -3.32
C ARG A 85 -2.46 13.43 -3.57
N LEU A 86 -3.39 14.28 -4.04
CA LEU A 86 -4.76 13.87 -4.33
C LEU A 86 -4.81 12.86 -5.48
N ALA A 87 -4.09 13.12 -6.57
CA ALA A 87 -4.01 12.21 -7.70
C ALA A 87 -3.44 10.84 -7.29
N HIS A 88 -2.36 10.84 -6.50
CA HIS A 88 -1.75 9.61 -5.97
C HIS A 88 -2.71 8.82 -5.08
N ALA A 89 -3.40 9.48 -4.14
CA ALA A 89 -4.38 8.82 -3.27
C ALA A 89 -5.56 8.21 -4.05
N LEU A 90 -6.08 8.93 -5.05
CA LEU A 90 -7.19 8.46 -5.89
C LEU A 90 -6.80 7.30 -6.82
N GLU A 91 -5.55 7.29 -7.30
CA GLU A 91 -5.00 6.15 -8.05
C GLU A 91 -4.86 4.93 -7.14
N ARG A 92 -4.23 5.13 -5.97
CA ARG A 92 -4.00 4.08 -5.00
C ARG A 92 -4.06 4.60 -3.56
N PRO A 93 -5.11 4.23 -2.79
CA PRO A 93 -5.16 4.54 -1.38
C PRO A 93 -3.98 3.95 -0.63
N LEU A 94 -3.49 4.64 0.40
CA LEU A 94 -2.34 4.24 1.21
C LEU A 94 -2.46 2.81 1.74
N ARG A 95 -3.67 2.46 2.20
CA ARG A 95 -3.94 1.13 2.75
C ARG A 95 -3.76 -0.01 1.73
N LYS A 96 -3.83 0.29 0.44
CA LYS A 96 -3.65 -0.66 -0.68
C LYS A 96 -2.27 -0.52 -1.35
N GLY A 97 -1.48 0.48 -0.97
CA GLY A 97 -0.14 0.69 -1.49
C GLY A 97 0.89 -0.26 -0.92
N MET A 98 1.97 -0.49 -1.68
CA MET A 98 3.16 -1.14 -1.16
C MET A 98 3.93 -0.12 -0.33
N GLU A 99 4.24 -0.45 0.93
CA GLU A 99 4.82 0.50 1.88
C GLU A 99 6.08 1.21 1.35
N ILE A 100 6.97 0.48 0.66
CA ILE A 100 8.20 1.06 0.10
C ILE A 100 7.92 2.08 -1.01
N LEU A 101 6.91 1.84 -1.85
CA LEU A 101 6.52 2.78 -2.90
C LEU A 101 5.87 4.02 -2.30
N GLU A 102 5.02 3.84 -1.29
CA GLU A 102 4.43 4.95 -0.55
C GLU A 102 5.53 5.78 0.15
N HIS A 103 6.48 5.14 0.83
CA HIS A 103 7.61 5.83 1.46
C HIS A 103 8.41 6.68 0.48
N LEU A 104 8.71 6.16 -0.72
CA LEU A 104 9.42 6.90 -1.77
C LEU A 104 8.63 8.14 -2.22
N PHE A 105 7.34 7.95 -2.48
CA PHE A 105 6.45 9.04 -2.84
C PHE A 105 6.41 10.12 -1.76
N PHE A 106 6.20 9.73 -0.50
CA PHE A 106 6.15 10.68 0.61
C PHE A 106 7.46 11.39 0.90
N ILE A 107 8.63 10.74 0.74
CA ILE A 107 9.92 11.43 0.88
C ILE A 107 10.03 12.56 -0.15
N SER A 108 9.64 12.30 -1.41
CA SER A 108 9.64 13.29 -2.49
C SER A 108 8.68 14.45 -2.20
N ILE A 109 7.46 14.14 -1.76
CA ILE A 109 6.47 15.15 -1.38
C ILE A 109 6.97 15.99 -0.19
N TYR A 110 7.44 15.34 0.88
CA TYR A 110 7.86 16.00 2.12
C TYR A 110 9.05 16.93 1.92
N GLU A 111 9.98 16.59 1.01
CA GLU A 111 11.10 17.45 0.63
C GLU A 111 10.64 18.78 0.00
N ARG A 112 9.53 18.75 -0.75
CA ARG A 112 8.96 19.92 -1.42
C ARG A 112 7.99 20.71 -0.54
N MET A 113 7.55 20.16 0.60
CA MET A 113 6.65 20.84 1.54
C MET A 113 7.35 22.02 2.21
N SER A 114 6.68 23.17 2.28
CA SER A 114 7.12 24.31 3.09
C SER A 114 7.07 23.96 4.58
N GLY A 115 8.14 24.21 5.34
CA GLY A 115 8.17 23.98 6.78
C GLY A 115 8.46 22.54 7.21
N HIS A 116 8.96 21.69 6.30
CA HIS A 116 9.37 20.34 6.66
C HIS A 116 10.55 20.34 7.64
N HIS A 117 10.60 19.34 8.53
CA HIS A 117 11.68 19.19 9.49
C HIS A 117 12.89 18.56 8.80
N ALA A 118 13.96 19.34 8.61
CA ALA A 118 15.17 18.89 7.91
C ALA A 118 15.78 17.62 8.52
N THR A 119 15.76 17.48 9.85
CA THR A 119 16.26 16.29 10.54
C THR A 119 15.43 15.04 10.22
N LEU A 120 14.10 15.18 10.15
CA LEU A 120 13.20 14.08 9.81
C LEU A 120 13.39 13.65 8.36
N LEU A 121 13.48 14.60 7.43
CA LEU A 121 13.75 14.31 6.01
C LEU A 121 15.09 13.57 5.85
N ARG A 122 16.14 14.05 6.54
CA ARG A 122 17.45 13.40 6.52
C ARG A 122 17.39 11.99 7.08
N LEU A 123 16.69 11.78 8.19
CA LEU A 123 16.50 10.45 8.77
C LEU A 123 15.77 9.52 7.79
N ALA A 124 14.67 9.98 7.19
CA ALA A 124 13.90 9.19 6.23
C ALA A 124 14.74 8.76 5.02
N LYS A 125 15.50 9.69 4.42
CA LYS A 125 16.42 9.39 3.30
C LYS A 125 17.51 8.38 3.69
N LEU A 126 18.12 8.54 4.87
CA LEU A 126 19.15 7.62 5.35
C LEU A 126 18.58 6.22 5.61
N SER A 127 17.44 6.13 6.29
CA SER A 127 16.76 4.86 6.55
C SER A 127 16.41 4.14 5.26
N PHE A 128 15.91 4.86 4.26
CA PHE A 128 15.64 4.30 2.93
C PHE A 128 16.91 3.76 2.26
N ASN A 129 18.00 4.53 2.27
CA ASN A 129 19.28 4.10 1.67
C ASN A 129 19.85 2.85 2.34
N VAL A 130 19.70 2.71 3.67
CA VAL A 130 20.11 1.51 4.40
C VAL A 130 19.29 0.30 3.97
N LEU A 131 17.95 0.44 3.86
CA LEU A 131 17.08 -0.62 3.36
C LEU A 131 17.46 -1.01 1.92
N GLN A 132 17.65 -0.01 1.04
CA GLN A 132 18.03 -0.22 -0.35
C GLN A 132 19.36 -0.98 -0.48
N TYR A 133 20.37 -0.63 0.32
CA TYR A 133 21.65 -1.33 0.33
C TYR A 133 21.49 -2.81 0.73
N MET A 134 20.68 -3.09 1.75
CA MET A 134 20.37 -4.47 2.14
C MET A 134 19.65 -5.24 1.03
N TYR A 135 18.64 -4.64 0.40
CA TYR A 135 17.90 -5.28 -0.68
C TYR A 135 18.78 -5.58 -1.91
N GLN A 136 19.70 -4.67 -2.24
CA GLN A 136 20.68 -4.91 -3.31
C GLN A 136 21.62 -6.07 -2.99
N GLY A 137 22.04 -6.21 -1.73
CA GLY A 137 22.84 -7.35 -1.28
C GLY A 137 22.08 -8.68 -1.40
N GLU A 138 20.83 -8.71 -0.95
CA GLU A 138 19.94 -9.87 -1.09
C GLU A 138 19.72 -10.25 -2.55
N LEU A 139 19.41 -9.26 -3.40
CA LEU A 139 19.17 -9.48 -4.83
C LEU A 139 20.43 -9.96 -5.55
N ARG A 140 21.62 -9.45 -5.19
CA ARG A 140 22.89 -9.94 -5.73
C ARG A 140 23.08 -11.43 -5.41
N ALA A 141 22.94 -11.81 -4.13
CA ALA A 141 23.08 -13.20 -3.71
C ALA A 141 22.04 -14.12 -4.38
N LEU A 142 20.80 -13.64 -4.56
CA LEU A 142 19.77 -14.36 -5.30
C LEU A 142 20.13 -14.53 -6.78
N THR A 143 20.67 -13.49 -7.41
CA THR A 143 21.07 -13.52 -8.82
C THR A 143 22.24 -14.49 -9.04
N GLU A 144 23.24 -14.48 -8.17
CA GLU A 144 24.35 -15.46 -8.19
C GLU A 144 23.81 -16.89 -8.07
N TYR A 145 22.96 -17.15 -7.08
CA TYR A 145 22.29 -18.45 -6.90
C TYR A 145 21.48 -18.88 -8.13
N TRP A 146 20.79 -17.93 -8.79
CA TRP A 146 19.97 -18.21 -9.96
C TRP A 146 20.80 -18.53 -11.20
N ILE A 147 21.93 -17.84 -11.38
CA ILE A 147 22.89 -18.12 -12.44
C ILE A 147 23.50 -19.51 -12.25
N ASP A 148 23.85 -19.88 -11.02
CA ASP A 148 24.42 -21.21 -10.70
C ASP A 148 23.46 -22.37 -11.01
N LEU A 149 22.14 -22.14 -10.94
CA LEU A 149 21.12 -23.13 -11.33
C LEU A 149 21.05 -23.33 -12.86
N ASP A 150 21.55 -22.37 -13.64
CA ASP A 150 21.63 -22.40 -15.10
C ASP A 150 20.28 -22.65 -15.81
N PHE A 151 19.18 -22.19 -15.20
CA PHE A 151 17.83 -22.37 -15.77
C PHE A 151 17.66 -21.64 -17.09
N ALA A 152 18.29 -20.47 -17.27
CA ALA A 152 18.21 -19.73 -18.53
C ALA A 152 18.73 -20.55 -19.74
N ARG A 153 19.72 -21.43 -19.54
CA ARG A 153 20.21 -22.33 -20.60
C ARG A 153 19.39 -23.60 -20.70
N ARG A 154 18.99 -24.18 -19.56
CA ARG A 154 18.27 -25.47 -19.52
C ARG A 154 16.81 -25.36 -19.95
N LEU A 155 16.16 -24.24 -19.65
CA LEU A 155 14.73 -23.99 -19.82
C LEU A 155 14.53 -22.66 -20.56
N HIS A 156 15.01 -22.60 -21.80
CA HIS A 156 14.98 -21.41 -22.67
C HIS A 156 13.56 -20.85 -22.95
N TYR A 157 12.51 -21.63 -22.70
CA TYR A 157 11.12 -21.22 -22.88
C TYR A 157 10.55 -20.46 -21.67
N GLY A 158 11.16 -20.61 -20.49
CA GLY A 158 10.61 -20.08 -19.25
C GLY A 158 10.95 -18.60 -19.04
N ARG A 159 10.03 -17.86 -18.43
CA ARG A 159 10.19 -16.44 -18.11
C ARG A 159 11.10 -16.29 -16.90
N ASP A 160 12.21 -15.59 -17.06
CA ASP A 160 13.04 -15.20 -15.93
C ASP A 160 12.41 -14.01 -15.19
N LYS A 161 11.83 -14.29 -14.02
CA LYS A 161 11.10 -13.33 -13.18
C LYS A 161 11.69 -13.20 -11.79
N LEU A 162 12.99 -13.49 -11.62
CA LEU A 162 13.65 -13.44 -10.32
C LEU A 162 13.55 -12.04 -9.68
N VAL A 163 13.81 -10.98 -10.45
CA VAL A 163 13.79 -9.59 -9.95
C VAL A 163 12.37 -9.18 -9.58
N GLU A 164 11.39 -9.50 -10.42
CA GLU A 164 9.97 -9.24 -10.12
C GLU A 164 9.53 -10.02 -8.89
N ALA A 165 9.82 -11.31 -8.79
CA ALA A 165 9.52 -12.13 -7.60
C ALA A 165 10.19 -11.55 -6.33
N TYR A 166 11.37 -10.95 -6.46
CA TYR A 166 12.02 -10.25 -5.36
C TYR A 166 11.28 -8.96 -4.97
N ILE A 167 10.87 -8.14 -5.94
CA ILE A 167 10.06 -6.93 -5.70
C ILE A 167 8.76 -7.30 -4.97
N TRP A 168 8.10 -8.39 -5.35
CA TRP A 168 6.91 -8.90 -4.66
C TRP A 168 7.20 -9.32 -3.20
N GLY A 169 8.33 -10.00 -2.98
CA GLY A 169 8.78 -10.36 -1.63
C GLY A 169 9.06 -9.13 -0.75
N VAL A 170 9.72 -8.12 -1.32
CA VAL A 170 10.02 -6.84 -0.67
C VAL A 170 8.73 -6.06 -0.35
N GLY A 171 7.75 -6.05 -1.26
CA GLY A 171 6.46 -5.42 -1.03
C GLY A 171 5.61 -6.10 0.06
N SER A 172 5.83 -7.41 0.27
CA SER A 172 5.11 -8.19 1.30
C SER A 172 5.76 -8.12 2.68
N LEU A 173 7.09 -8.10 2.72
CA LEU A 173 7.89 -8.11 3.95
C LEU A 173 9.04 -7.11 3.80
N TRP A 174 8.81 -5.85 4.15
CA TRP A 174 9.82 -4.81 3.94
C TRP A 174 10.86 -4.78 5.07
N GLU A 175 10.54 -5.22 6.28
CA GLU A 175 11.45 -5.00 7.42
C GLU A 175 12.76 -5.80 7.31
N PRO A 176 13.90 -5.26 7.80
CA PRO A 176 15.22 -5.90 7.70
C PRO A 176 15.28 -7.32 8.26
N LYS A 177 14.56 -7.56 9.37
CA LYS A 177 14.51 -8.86 10.07
C LYS A 177 14.00 -10.02 9.21
N PHE A 178 13.33 -9.73 8.09
CA PHE A 178 12.73 -10.74 7.21
C PHE A 178 13.58 -11.08 5.97
N ALA A 179 14.87 -10.73 5.95
CA ALA A 179 15.78 -11.01 4.83
C ALA A 179 15.77 -12.49 4.38
N LEU A 180 15.85 -13.44 5.32
CA LEU A 180 15.80 -14.87 5.01
C LEU A 180 14.44 -15.29 4.44
N ALA A 181 13.35 -14.74 4.97
CA ALA A 181 12.01 -15.03 4.49
C ALA A 181 11.81 -14.51 3.06
N ARG A 182 12.20 -13.25 2.78
CA ARG A 182 12.17 -12.67 1.43
C ARG A 182 12.93 -13.52 0.43
N THR A 183 14.20 -13.82 0.71
CA THR A 183 15.03 -14.61 -0.20
C THR A 183 14.46 -16.01 -0.46
N SER A 184 13.88 -16.64 0.57
CA SER A 184 13.22 -17.96 0.43
C SER A 184 11.95 -17.87 -0.42
N ILE A 185 11.09 -16.88 -0.15
CA ILE A 185 9.85 -16.64 -0.92
C ILE A 185 10.18 -16.34 -2.37
N THR A 186 11.19 -15.53 -2.65
CA THR A 186 11.62 -15.21 -4.02
C THR A 186 12.06 -16.45 -4.78
N LYS A 187 12.85 -17.34 -4.17
CA LYS A 187 13.25 -18.61 -4.79
C LYS A 187 12.03 -19.48 -5.10
N ILE A 188 11.12 -19.61 -4.15
CA ILE A 188 9.89 -20.40 -4.33
C ILE A 188 9.01 -19.81 -5.44
N ALA A 189 8.80 -18.49 -5.42
CA ALA A 189 7.98 -17.80 -6.41
C ALA A 189 8.58 -17.91 -7.81
N ALA A 190 9.89 -17.72 -7.97
CA ALA A 190 10.56 -17.83 -9.26
C ALA A 190 10.58 -19.28 -9.80
N LEU A 191 10.69 -20.28 -8.92
CA LEU A 191 10.49 -21.68 -9.33
C LEU A 191 9.03 -21.95 -9.71
N GLY A 192 8.08 -21.36 -8.98
CA GLY A 192 6.65 -21.43 -9.27
C GLY A 192 6.30 -20.87 -10.65
N THR A 193 6.91 -19.75 -11.07
CA THR A 193 6.69 -19.19 -12.41
C THR A 193 7.19 -20.12 -13.51
N PHE A 194 8.30 -20.82 -13.30
CA PHE A 194 8.77 -21.83 -14.26
C PHE A 194 7.85 -23.05 -14.35
N LEU A 195 7.30 -23.51 -13.22
CA LEU A 195 6.32 -24.58 -13.22
C LEU A 195 5.04 -24.16 -13.96
N ASP A 196 4.56 -22.94 -13.72
CA ASP A 196 3.43 -22.36 -14.44
C ASP A 196 3.68 -22.37 -15.97
N ASP A 197 4.85 -21.90 -16.41
CA ASP A 197 5.26 -21.91 -17.82
C ASP A 197 5.26 -23.33 -18.41
N THR A 198 5.75 -24.32 -17.66
CA THR A 198 5.76 -25.72 -18.10
C THR A 198 4.34 -26.23 -18.30
N THR A 199 3.46 -26.02 -17.31
CA THR A 199 2.07 -26.45 -17.40
C THR A 199 1.27 -25.71 -18.48
N ALA A 200 1.59 -24.44 -18.73
CA ALA A 200 0.98 -23.65 -19.79
C ALA A 200 1.35 -24.21 -21.18
N ILE A 201 2.62 -24.56 -21.38
CA ILE A 201 3.09 -25.18 -22.63
C ILE A 201 2.47 -26.55 -22.83
N GLU A 202 2.45 -27.41 -21.81
CA GLU A 202 1.82 -28.73 -21.88
C GLU A 202 0.34 -28.65 -22.25
N ARG A 203 -0.40 -27.69 -21.67
CA ARG A 203 -1.80 -27.44 -22.04
C ARG A 203 -1.95 -27.04 -23.50
N CYS A 204 -1.10 -26.15 -24.01
CA CYS A 204 -1.13 -25.74 -25.42
C CYS A 204 -0.87 -26.92 -26.37
N ILE A 205 0.08 -27.79 -26.05
CA ILE A 205 0.39 -28.98 -26.86
C ILE A 205 -0.82 -29.93 -26.87
N PHE A 206 -1.42 -30.17 -25.71
CA PHE A 206 -2.59 -31.04 -25.59
C PHE A 206 -3.79 -30.51 -26.39
N THR A 207 -4.08 -29.20 -26.32
CA THR A 207 -5.16 -28.60 -27.11
C THR A 207 -4.93 -28.73 -28.61
N LEU A 208 -3.70 -28.50 -29.08
CA LEU A 208 -3.37 -28.64 -30.51
C LEU A 208 -3.48 -30.08 -31.00
N SER A 209 -3.22 -31.06 -30.13
CA SER A 209 -3.33 -32.49 -30.45
C SER A 209 -4.78 -33.00 -30.47
N CYS A 210 -5.71 -32.30 -29.81
CA CYS A 210 -7.14 -32.64 -29.81
C CYS A 210 -7.92 -32.00 -30.95
N ASP A 211 -7.42 -30.89 -31.52
CA ASP A 211 -8.05 -30.18 -32.63
C ASP A 211 -7.59 -30.68 -34.03
N SER A 212 -6.64 -31.63 -34.07
CA SER A 212 -6.12 -32.31 -35.28
C SER A 212 -6.69 -33.70 -35.47
#